data_AF-A0A356KHE3-F1
#
_entry.id   AF-A0A356KHE3-F1
#
_cell.length_a   1.000
_cell.length_b   1.000
_cell.length_c   1.000
_cell.angle_alpha   90.00
_cell.angle_beta   90.00
_cell.angle_gamma   90.00
#
_symmetry.space_group_name_H-M   'P 1'
#
loop_
_entity.id
_entity.type
_entity.pdbx_description
1 polymer ?
#
loop_
_entity_poly.entity_id
_entity_poly.type
_entity_poly.pdbx_seq_one_letter_code
_entity_poly.pdbx_strand_id
1 'polypeptide(L)'
;SLTFTARGTVDETIFSRVLVCQDDNDDGILDASELAAPEGTAQPGFPSNDGTLTVALGTGVTVAAGSSTQFFVVLDGTGITTTKAMIGQTVDIRVTSAAAIGAVDASNSQAITPTGNFTDIFGPVRLGIHDHLLISEVAYFGTEFIEIFNPTPLTVAINAYHLTDSAFTGGAVQNGGTGTNHKYWLLPTGDGFGPAAATNTSDFSVRFPANAQMAPGEVIVVAIDGTDFNAVYGAGLPAGTQVFALRDVATGQTQMRTWDGAALLNFAQNPVSAQVTLTDTGEGVILFFWQGQAALDLVTDIDYVFWVAAGDNGTNTRTVKTGEMVDGPDGGAVNVAGDTSTFNMETASGSQARIGATNSTSIERTNYNEGNENQANGNGVGGDDETSEDWNNTFRVTTAATPGRVP
;
A
#
# COMPACT_ATOMS: atom_id res chain seq x y z
N SER A 1 0.53 -32.53 0.50
CA SER A 1 1.34 -31.62 1.33
C SER A 1 1.88 -30.49 0.48
N LEU A 2 2.17 -29.34 1.08
CA LEU A 2 2.87 -28.24 0.45
C LEU A 2 4.27 -28.12 1.05
N THR A 3 5.29 -27.97 0.20
CA THR A 3 6.67 -27.77 0.63
C THR A 3 7.09 -26.35 0.32
N PHE A 4 7.51 -25.63 1.34
CA PHE A 4 7.96 -24.25 1.30
C PHE A 4 9.48 -24.20 1.51
N THR A 5 10.16 -23.34 0.77
CA THR A 5 11.49 -22.88 1.14
C THR A 5 11.39 -21.43 1.54
N ALA A 6 11.94 -21.08 2.69
CA ALA A 6 12.24 -19.69 3.01
C ALA A 6 13.66 -19.38 2.59
N ARG A 7 13.90 -18.14 2.19
CA ARG A 7 15.24 -17.56 2.04
C ARG A 7 15.18 -16.10 2.46
N GLY A 8 16.32 -15.51 2.79
CA GLY A 8 16.37 -14.07 2.94
C GLY A 8 17.46 -13.63 3.88
N THR A 9 17.24 -12.49 4.52
CA THR A 9 18.16 -11.95 5.54
C THR A 9 17.63 -12.13 6.95
N VAL A 10 16.33 -12.43 7.10
CA VAL A 10 15.73 -12.82 8.39
C VAL A 10 16.01 -14.29 8.67
N ASP A 11 16.41 -14.61 9.90
CA ASP A 11 16.44 -16.00 10.37
C ASP A 11 15.02 -16.54 10.52
N GLU A 12 14.57 -17.39 9.61
CA GLU A 12 13.16 -17.82 9.59
C GLU A 12 12.81 -18.84 10.68
N THR A 13 13.78 -19.25 11.51
CA THR A 13 13.51 -20.00 12.74
C THR A 13 12.77 -19.16 13.80
N ILE A 14 12.73 -17.83 13.63
CA ILE A 14 12.01 -16.92 14.54
C ILE A 14 10.49 -16.99 14.39
N PHE A 15 9.98 -17.46 13.25
CA PHE A 15 8.54 -17.63 13.07
C PHE A 15 8.05 -18.71 14.04
N SER A 16 7.01 -18.42 14.80
CA SER A 16 6.53 -19.38 15.81
C SER A 16 5.77 -20.53 15.15
N ARG A 17 5.15 -20.27 13.99
CA ARG A 17 4.27 -21.19 13.29
C ARG A 17 4.18 -20.88 11.79
N VAL A 18 3.95 -21.92 11.00
CA VAL A 18 3.49 -21.80 9.61
C VAL A 18 2.17 -22.53 9.46
N LEU A 19 1.20 -21.86 8.85
CA LEU A 19 -0.11 -22.40 8.52
C LEU A 19 -0.33 -22.40 7.02
N VAL A 20 -1.14 -23.35 6.57
CA VAL A 20 -1.82 -23.28 5.29
C VAL A 20 -3.30 -23.19 5.60
N CYS A 21 -3.99 -22.19 5.08
CA CYS A 21 -5.44 -22.07 5.19
C CYS A 21 -6.01 -22.20 3.78
N GLN A 22 -7.10 -22.95 3.61
CA GLN A 22 -7.85 -22.91 2.37
C GLN A 22 -8.67 -21.62 2.36
N ASP A 23 -8.67 -20.94 1.22
CA ASP A 23 -9.65 -19.91 0.90
C ASP A 23 -10.95 -20.63 0.55
N ASP A 24 -11.84 -20.78 1.53
CA ASP A 24 -13.02 -21.65 1.41
C ASP A 24 -14.20 -20.96 0.71
N ASN A 25 -14.12 -19.63 0.58
CA ASN A 25 -15.14 -18.79 -0.02
C ASN A 25 -14.71 -18.17 -1.38
N ASP A 26 -13.45 -18.37 -1.78
CA ASP A 26 -12.81 -17.90 -3.03
C ASP A 26 -12.83 -16.37 -3.18
N ASP A 27 -12.79 -15.63 -2.07
CA ASP A 27 -12.76 -14.17 -2.05
C ASP A 27 -11.33 -13.59 -2.03
N GLY A 28 -10.31 -14.45 -1.89
CA GLY A 28 -8.92 -14.06 -1.86
C GLY A 28 -8.48 -13.36 -0.58
N ILE A 29 -9.28 -13.41 0.49
CA ILE A 29 -9.08 -12.73 1.76
C ILE A 29 -8.88 -13.75 2.89
N LEU A 30 -7.81 -13.60 3.67
CA LEU A 30 -7.62 -14.39 4.89
C LEU A 30 -8.55 -13.89 6.01
N ASP A 31 -9.51 -14.71 6.43
CA ASP A 31 -10.44 -14.37 7.51
C ASP A 31 -10.28 -15.20 8.81
N ALA A 32 -11.04 -14.81 9.85
CA ALA A 32 -10.96 -15.46 11.16
C ALA A 32 -11.45 -16.92 11.16
N SER A 33 -12.35 -17.27 10.24
CA SER A 33 -12.88 -18.63 10.10
C SER A 33 -11.86 -19.56 9.45
N GLU A 34 -11.13 -19.06 8.45
CA GLU A 34 -10.05 -19.78 7.77
C GLU A 34 -8.83 -19.96 8.67
N LEU A 35 -8.47 -18.92 9.44
CA LEU A 35 -7.38 -19.00 10.42
C LEU A 35 -7.69 -19.97 11.57
N ALA A 36 -8.98 -20.14 11.91
CA ALA A 36 -9.43 -21.06 12.95
C ALA A 36 -9.41 -22.53 12.49
N ALA A 37 -9.44 -22.78 11.18
CA ALA A 37 -9.48 -24.10 10.57
C ALA A 37 -8.37 -24.31 9.53
N PRO A 38 -7.08 -24.21 9.91
CA PRO A 38 -5.99 -24.40 8.96
C PRO A 38 -6.02 -25.82 8.37
N GLU A 39 -5.64 -25.91 7.10
CA GLU A 39 -5.48 -27.14 6.37
C GLU A 39 -4.28 -27.94 6.90
N GLY A 40 -4.58 -28.85 7.83
CA GLY A 40 -3.64 -29.78 8.42
C GLY A 40 -3.09 -29.36 9.77
N THR A 41 -2.04 -30.04 10.21
CA THR A 41 -1.42 -29.76 11.51
C THR A 41 -0.53 -28.54 11.38
N ALA A 42 -0.82 -27.48 12.15
CA ALA A 42 0.05 -26.33 12.28
C ALA A 42 1.49 -26.78 12.55
N GLN A 43 2.42 -26.37 11.69
CA GLN A 43 3.82 -26.72 11.86
C GLN A 43 4.50 -25.68 12.73
N PRO A 44 5.52 -26.07 13.53
CA PRO A 44 6.46 -25.08 14.08
C PRO A 44 7.07 -24.25 12.93
N GLY A 45 7.71 -23.14 13.27
CA GLY A 45 8.51 -22.35 12.32
C GLY A 45 9.52 -23.16 11.51
N PHE A 46 10.20 -22.49 10.59
CA PHE A 46 11.19 -23.15 9.75
C PHE A 46 12.26 -23.84 10.64
N PRO A 47 12.68 -25.07 10.31
CA PRO A 47 13.59 -25.85 11.16
C PRO A 47 15.03 -25.30 11.16
N SER A 48 15.36 -24.42 10.20
CA SER A 48 16.64 -23.73 10.07
C SER A 48 16.46 -22.46 9.24
N ASN A 49 17.37 -21.50 9.37
CA ASN A 49 17.51 -20.38 8.44
C ASN A 49 17.74 -20.89 7.00
N ASP A 50 17.10 -20.25 6.02
CA ASP A 50 17.02 -20.68 4.61
C ASP A 50 16.47 -22.13 4.46
N GLY A 51 15.66 -22.55 5.43
CA GLY A 51 15.20 -23.93 5.59
C GLY A 51 14.07 -24.32 4.65
N THR A 52 13.79 -25.62 4.62
CA THR A 52 12.60 -26.18 3.97
C THR A 52 11.61 -26.65 5.02
N LEU A 53 10.34 -26.30 4.85
CA LEU A 53 9.24 -26.77 5.68
C LEU A 53 8.21 -27.49 4.81
N THR A 54 7.71 -28.64 5.27
CA THR A 54 6.59 -29.33 4.60
C THR A 54 5.38 -29.33 5.50
N VAL A 55 4.30 -28.70 5.06
CA VAL A 55 3.01 -28.74 5.73
C VAL A 55 2.18 -29.86 5.10
N ALA A 56 1.83 -30.85 5.92
CA ALA A 56 0.87 -31.86 5.53
C ALA A 56 -0.53 -31.24 5.55
N LEU A 57 -1.16 -31.11 4.38
CA LEU A 57 -2.57 -30.77 4.29
C LEU A 57 -3.41 -31.87 4.96
N GLY A 58 -4.57 -31.51 5.49
CA GLY A 58 -5.50 -32.46 6.10
C GLY A 58 -6.01 -33.52 5.11
N THR A 59 -6.92 -34.38 5.58
CA THR A 59 -7.54 -35.39 4.70
C THR A 59 -8.49 -34.73 3.69
N GLY A 60 -7.94 -34.41 2.51
CA GLY A 60 -8.68 -34.28 1.25
C GLY A 60 -9.22 -32.89 0.93
N VAL A 61 -8.34 -31.93 0.62
CA VAL A 61 -8.79 -30.74 -0.14
C VAL A 61 -9.35 -31.22 -1.48
N THR A 62 -10.66 -31.06 -1.65
CA THR A 62 -11.40 -31.54 -2.82
C THR A 62 -11.67 -30.36 -3.73
N VAL A 63 -11.05 -30.37 -4.91
CA VAL A 63 -11.29 -29.35 -5.94
C VAL A 63 -12.20 -29.94 -7.00
N ALA A 64 -13.39 -29.37 -7.15
CA ALA A 64 -14.33 -29.82 -8.17
C ALA A 64 -13.76 -29.60 -9.59
N ALA A 65 -14.16 -30.45 -10.54
CA ALA A 65 -13.72 -30.33 -11.92
C ALA A 65 -14.16 -28.98 -12.51
N GLY A 66 -13.19 -28.21 -13.01
CA GLY A 66 -13.43 -26.87 -13.56
C GLY A 66 -13.44 -25.74 -12.53
N SER A 67 -13.17 -26.03 -11.25
CA SER A 67 -13.02 -25.05 -10.18
C SER A 67 -11.55 -24.81 -9.83
N SER A 68 -11.25 -23.64 -9.28
CA SER A 68 -10.02 -23.33 -8.55
C SER A 68 -10.23 -23.51 -7.05
N THR A 69 -9.13 -23.61 -6.32
CA THR A 69 -9.10 -23.38 -4.87
C THR A 69 -7.86 -22.54 -4.59
N GLN A 70 -7.97 -21.58 -3.69
CA GLN A 70 -6.83 -20.77 -3.26
C GLN A 70 -6.40 -21.22 -1.86
N PHE A 71 -5.15 -20.94 -1.54
CA PHE A 71 -4.61 -21.21 -0.23
C PHE A 71 -3.81 -20.00 0.24
N PHE A 72 -3.99 -19.64 1.50
CA PHE A 72 -3.13 -18.70 2.20
C PHE A 72 -1.98 -19.45 2.87
N VAL A 73 -0.81 -18.82 2.86
CA VAL A 73 0.35 -19.26 3.64
C VAL A 73 0.57 -18.24 4.72
N VAL A 74 0.27 -18.59 5.96
CA VAL A 74 0.36 -17.65 7.09
C VAL A 74 1.63 -17.93 7.87
N LEU A 75 2.52 -16.94 7.94
CA LEU A 75 3.67 -16.93 8.83
C LEU A 75 3.30 -16.23 10.13
N ASP A 76 3.37 -16.94 11.26
CA ASP A 76 3.13 -16.35 12.57
C ASP A 76 4.39 -15.62 13.07
N GLY A 77 4.39 -14.30 12.91
CA GLY A 77 5.45 -13.41 13.34
C GLY A 77 5.48 -13.10 14.83
N THR A 78 4.62 -13.67 15.68
CA THR A 78 4.60 -13.36 17.12
C THR A 78 5.92 -13.66 17.87
N GLY A 79 6.78 -14.51 17.29
CA GLY A 79 8.14 -14.76 17.79
C GLY A 79 9.14 -13.62 17.54
N ILE A 80 8.78 -12.63 16.72
CA ILE A 80 9.60 -11.46 16.40
C ILE A 80 9.60 -10.50 17.59
N THR A 81 10.69 -10.51 18.37
CA THR A 81 10.79 -9.73 19.62
C THR A 81 11.68 -8.49 19.54
N THR A 82 12.52 -8.35 18.51
CA THR A 82 13.40 -7.19 18.30
C THR A 82 13.21 -6.60 16.90
N THR A 83 12.20 -5.77 16.77
CA THR A 83 11.66 -5.26 15.50
C THR A 83 12.59 -4.30 14.76
N LYS A 84 13.30 -3.42 15.48
CA LYS A 84 14.20 -2.44 14.83
C LYS A 84 15.41 -3.05 14.12
N ALA A 85 15.91 -4.19 14.61
CA ALA A 85 17.08 -4.84 14.00
C ALA A 85 16.74 -5.58 12.70
N MET A 86 15.45 -5.79 12.43
CA MET A 86 14.97 -6.52 11.26
C MET A 86 14.38 -5.62 10.17
N ILE A 87 14.30 -4.31 10.39
CA ILE A 87 13.97 -3.36 9.33
C ILE A 87 14.96 -3.53 8.16
N GLY A 88 14.43 -3.58 6.94
CA GLY A 88 15.19 -3.83 5.71
C GLY A 88 15.61 -5.29 5.52
N GLN A 89 15.22 -6.19 6.44
CA GLN A 89 15.40 -7.62 6.23
C GLN A 89 14.24 -8.20 5.42
N THR A 90 14.54 -9.27 4.68
CA THR A 90 13.61 -9.92 3.76
C THR A 90 13.36 -11.37 4.13
N VAL A 91 12.15 -11.84 3.82
CA VAL A 91 11.79 -13.25 3.75
C VAL A 91 11.14 -13.52 2.40
N ASP A 92 11.76 -14.41 1.63
CA ASP A 92 11.25 -14.98 0.39
C ASP A 92 10.61 -16.33 0.69
N ILE A 93 9.30 -16.40 0.64
CA ILE A 93 8.59 -17.69 0.71
C ILE A 93 8.39 -18.21 -0.71
N ARG A 94 8.78 -19.46 -0.96
CA ARG A 94 8.52 -20.14 -2.24
C ARG A 94 7.87 -21.48 -2.01
N VAL A 95 6.78 -21.75 -2.71
CA VAL A 95 6.25 -23.11 -2.83
C VAL A 95 7.08 -23.88 -3.84
N THR A 96 7.80 -24.90 -3.38
CA THR A 96 8.74 -25.67 -4.23
C THR A 96 8.18 -27.00 -4.69
N SER A 97 7.18 -27.54 -3.99
CA SER A 97 6.40 -28.67 -4.49
C SER A 97 5.04 -28.76 -3.81
N ALA A 98 4.03 -29.21 -4.56
CA ALA A 98 2.74 -29.65 -4.04
C ALA A 98 2.62 -31.16 -4.26
N ALA A 99 3.19 -31.95 -3.35
CA ALA A 99 3.09 -33.40 -3.44
C ALA A 99 1.67 -33.82 -3.03
N ALA A 100 0.89 -34.31 -4.01
CA ALA A 100 -0.44 -34.90 -3.84
C ALA A 100 -1.51 -33.99 -3.17
N ILE A 101 -1.90 -32.90 -3.84
CA ILE A 101 -3.31 -32.47 -3.72
C ILE A 101 -4.12 -33.48 -4.53
N GLY A 102 -4.89 -34.31 -3.84
CA GLY A 102 -5.80 -35.25 -4.47
C GLY A 102 -6.97 -34.48 -5.09
N ALA A 103 -6.79 -33.93 -6.28
CA ALA A 103 -7.92 -33.49 -7.07
C ALA A 103 -8.77 -34.74 -7.35
N VAL A 104 -10.00 -34.76 -6.84
CA VAL A 104 -10.97 -35.82 -7.11
C VAL A 104 -12.16 -35.16 -7.78
N ASP A 105 -12.70 -35.78 -8.82
CA ASP A 105 -13.92 -35.28 -9.44
C ASP A 105 -15.14 -35.45 -8.51
N ALA A 106 -16.31 -34.99 -8.95
CA ALA A 106 -17.56 -35.12 -8.20
C ALA A 106 -17.96 -36.58 -7.89
N SER A 107 -17.30 -37.58 -8.49
CA SER A 107 -17.49 -39.01 -8.22
C SER A 107 -16.44 -39.60 -7.27
N ASN A 108 -15.60 -38.76 -6.66
CA ASN A 108 -14.46 -39.14 -5.83
C ASN A 108 -13.40 -39.96 -6.61
N SER A 109 -13.40 -39.86 -7.94
CA SER A 109 -12.38 -40.48 -8.79
C SER A 109 -11.17 -39.56 -8.86
N GLN A 110 -9.98 -40.11 -8.63
CA GLN A 110 -8.73 -39.35 -8.68
C GLN A 110 -8.57 -38.73 -10.07
N ALA A 111 -8.53 -37.40 -10.13
CA ALA A 111 -8.28 -36.67 -11.36
C ALA A 111 -6.91 -37.09 -11.89
N ILE A 112 -6.89 -37.47 -13.17
CA ILE A 112 -5.68 -37.90 -13.86
C ILE A 112 -4.85 -36.65 -14.08
N THR A 113 -3.97 -36.37 -13.11
CA THR A 113 -3.05 -35.22 -13.05
C THR A 113 -3.80 -33.88 -12.87
N PRO A 114 -3.67 -33.21 -11.70
CA PRO A 114 -4.02 -31.80 -11.60
C PRO A 114 -3.22 -31.03 -12.65
N THR A 115 -3.86 -30.59 -13.74
CA THR A 115 -3.28 -29.62 -14.68
C THR A 115 -3.50 -28.22 -14.11
N GLY A 116 -2.99 -28.01 -12.90
CA GLY A 116 -2.95 -26.71 -12.24
C GLY A 116 -1.51 -26.25 -12.24
N ASN A 117 -1.17 -25.33 -13.13
CA ASN A 117 0.00 -24.51 -12.90
C ASN A 117 -0.33 -23.64 -11.68
N PHE A 118 0.34 -23.85 -10.53
CA PHE A 118 0.38 -22.83 -9.47
C PHE A 118 1.22 -21.63 -9.91
N THR A 119 1.13 -21.21 -11.17
CA THR A 119 2.03 -20.23 -11.81
C THR A 119 2.07 -18.90 -11.09
N ASP A 120 1.02 -18.55 -10.34
CA ASP A 120 0.97 -17.31 -9.56
C ASP A 120 1.53 -17.44 -8.13
N ILE A 121 1.71 -18.68 -7.62
CA ILE A 121 2.37 -18.98 -6.32
C ILE A 121 3.81 -19.50 -6.52
N PHE A 122 4.21 -19.85 -7.74
CA PHE A 122 5.58 -20.29 -8.05
C PHE A 122 6.60 -19.13 -8.15
N GLY A 123 6.14 -17.88 -7.99
CA GLY A 123 7.01 -16.73 -7.74
C GLY A 123 7.35 -16.58 -6.26
N PRO A 124 8.52 -16.03 -5.89
CA PRO A 124 8.78 -15.65 -4.51
C PRO A 124 7.79 -14.56 -4.07
N VAL A 125 7.10 -14.78 -2.95
CA VAL A 125 6.53 -13.67 -2.19
C VAL A 125 7.65 -13.15 -1.31
N ARG A 126 8.14 -11.95 -1.64
CA ARG A 126 9.15 -11.25 -0.86
C ARG A 126 8.46 -10.30 0.11
N LEU A 127 8.49 -10.68 1.38
CA LEU A 127 8.08 -9.82 2.48
C LEU A 127 9.31 -9.06 2.96
N GLY A 128 9.28 -7.74 2.84
CA GLY A 128 10.19 -6.87 3.56
C GLY A 128 9.61 -6.55 4.93
N ILE A 129 10.46 -6.43 5.95
CA ILE A 129 10.08 -5.78 7.20
C ILE A 129 10.45 -4.32 7.06
N HIS A 130 9.45 -3.44 7.02
CA HIS A 130 9.65 -2.01 6.81
C HIS A 130 9.56 -1.25 8.13
N ASP A 131 10.05 -0.02 8.10
CA ASP A 131 9.86 0.97 9.15
C ASP A 131 8.71 1.95 8.85
N HIS A 132 8.05 1.80 7.70
CA HIS A 132 6.99 2.66 7.23
C HIS A 132 5.84 1.88 6.56
N LEU A 133 4.78 2.60 6.17
CA LEU A 133 3.55 2.04 5.57
C LEU A 133 3.67 2.02 4.05
N LEU A 134 3.03 1.06 3.39
CA LEU A 134 3.10 0.94 1.93
C LEU A 134 1.72 1.13 1.30
N ILE A 135 1.65 1.80 0.17
CA ILE A 135 0.54 1.73 -0.78
C ILE A 135 0.57 0.32 -1.39
N SER A 136 -0.48 -0.46 -1.17
CA SER A 136 -0.60 -1.83 -1.65
C SER A 136 -1.45 -1.96 -2.91
N GLU A 137 -2.43 -1.09 -3.10
CA GLU A 137 -3.29 -1.12 -4.27
C GLU A 137 -3.81 0.27 -4.63
N VAL A 138 -3.90 0.59 -5.93
CA VAL A 138 -4.62 1.77 -6.41
C VAL A 138 -5.55 1.36 -7.55
N ALA A 139 -6.85 1.48 -7.30
CA ALA A 139 -7.87 1.36 -8.34
C ALA A 139 -8.18 2.75 -8.90
N TYR A 140 -7.74 3.01 -10.14
CA TYR A 140 -7.87 4.29 -10.83
C TYR A 140 -8.85 4.24 -12.01
N PHE A 141 -9.55 3.12 -12.20
CA PHE A 141 -10.58 2.98 -13.24
C PHE A 141 -11.82 2.27 -12.70
N GLY A 142 -12.99 2.86 -12.94
CA GLY A 142 -14.25 2.39 -12.39
C GLY A 142 -14.51 2.98 -11.01
N THR A 143 -14.64 2.13 -10.00
CA THR A 143 -14.83 2.58 -8.61
C THR A 143 -13.48 2.69 -7.92
N GLU A 144 -13.09 3.92 -7.63
CA GLU A 144 -11.71 4.25 -7.27
C GLU A 144 -11.44 4.15 -5.77
N PHE A 145 -10.25 3.67 -5.44
CA PHE A 145 -9.73 3.64 -4.07
C PHE A 145 -8.21 3.55 -4.05
N ILE A 146 -7.65 3.83 -2.87
CA ILE A 146 -6.25 3.62 -2.53
C ILE A 146 -6.21 2.71 -1.31
N GLU A 147 -5.42 1.65 -1.36
CA GLU A 147 -5.19 0.73 -0.25
C GLU A 147 -3.79 0.93 0.33
N ILE A 148 -3.71 0.88 1.66
CA ILE A 148 -2.45 1.02 2.40
C ILE A 148 -2.30 -0.20 3.30
N PHE A 149 -1.11 -0.78 3.28
CA PHE A 149 -0.68 -1.91 4.09
C PHE A 149 0.30 -1.44 5.17
N ASN A 150 0.17 -2.02 6.37
CA ASN A 150 1.16 -1.86 7.43
C ASN A 150 2.09 -3.08 7.51
N PRO A 151 3.21 -3.11 6.75
CA PRO A 151 4.24 -4.14 6.89
C PRO A 151 5.06 -4.01 8.17
N THR A 152 4.91 -2.91 8.92
CA THR A 152 5.69 -2.70 10.13
C THR A 152 5.22 -3.65 11.23
N PRO A 153 6.11 -4.04 12.15
CA PRO A 153 5.75 -4.94 13.24
C PRO A 153 5.08 -4.21 14.42
N LEU A 154 4.69 -2.94 14.25
CA LEU A 154 4.07 -2.12 15.28
C LEU A 154 2.71 -1.59 14.82
N THR A 155 1.82 -1.35 15.79
CA THR A 155 0.64 -0.53 15.52
C THR A 155 1.09 0.90 15.21
N VAL A 156 0.72 1.42 14.05
CA VAL A 156 1.06 2.77 13.60
C VAL A 156 -0.12 3.69 13.84
N ALA A 157 0.11 4.81 14.53
CA ALA A 157 -0.88 5.88 14.61
C ALA A 157 -0.82 6.71 13.32
N ILE A 158 -1.87 6.61 12.51
CA ILE A 158 -1.86 7.20 11.16
C ILE A 158 -2.46 8.61 11.11
N ASN A 159 -2.88 9.17 12.24
CA ASN A 159 -3.51 10.48 12.31
C ASN A 159 -2.62 11.67 11.87
N ALA A 160 -1.34 11.47 11.57
CA ALA A 160 -0.41 12.47 11.03
C ALA A 160 0.12 12.08 9.63
N TYR A 161 -0.47 11.04 9.04
CA TYR A 161 -0.24 10.68 7.65
C TYR A 161 -1.26 11.39 6.77
N HIS A 162 -0.81 11.70 5.57
CA HIS A 162 -1.50 12.46 4.55
C HIS A 162 -1.46 11.70 3.23
N LEU A 163 -2.49 11.89 2.41
CA LEU A 163 -2.63 11.26 1.11
C LEU A 163 -3.00 12.33 0.09
N THR A 164 -2.39 12.26 -1.10
CA THR A 164 -2.57 13.25 -2.16
C THR A 164 -2.23 12.65 -3.51
N ASP A 165 -2.91 13.11 -4.54
CA ASP A 165 -2.51 12.98 -5.95
C ASP A 165 -1.97 14.30 -6.53
N SER A 166 -2.18 15.40 -5.80
CA SER A 166 -1.70 16.74 -6.16
C SER A 166 -0.18 16.90 -5.99
N ALA A 167 0.57 16.42 -6.99
CA ALA A 167 2.03 16.33 -6.96
C ALA A 167 2.75 17.23 -8.00
N PHE A 168 2.14 18.35 -8.37
CA PHE A 168 2.61 19.15 -9.50
C PHE A 168 4.02 19.73 -9.27
N THR A 169 4.98 19.46 -10.15
CA THR A 169 6.35 19.98 -10.02
C THR A 169 6.67 21.14 -10.94
N GLY A 170 5.84 21.41 -11.95
CA GLY A 170 6.00 22.54 -12.87
C GLY A 170 5.40 23.86 -12.35
N GLY A 171 5.60 24.94 -13.10
CA GLY A 171 4.82 26.18 -12.99
C GLY A 171 4.99 26.99 -11.69
N ALA A 172 4.35 28.16 -11.65
CA ALA A 172 4.24 28.95 -10.43
C ALA A 172 3.21 28.29 -9.49
N VAL A 173 3.57 28.18 -8.21
CA VAL A 173 2.66 27.77 -7.13
C VAL A 173 1.49 28.76 -7.07
N GLN A 174 0.27 28.24 -6.94
CA GLN A 174 -0.91 29.08 -6.73
C GLN A 174 -1.23 29.13 -5.24
N ASN A 175 -1.26 30.34 -4.69
CA ASN A 175 -1.49 30.57 -3.27
C ASN A 175 -2.97 30.38 -2.89
N GLY A 176 -3.22 29.98 -1.65
CA GLY A 176 -4.55 29.91 -1.05
C GLY A 176 -5.36 28.65 -1.37
N GLY A 177 -4.72 27.58 -1.86
CA GLY A 177 -5.40 26.31 -2.16
C GLY A 177 -6.41 26.37 -3.31
N THR A 178 -6.50 27.51 -4.00
CA THR A 178 -7.33 27.74 -5.18
C THR A 178 -6.43 27.66 -6.41
N GLY A 179 -6.54 26.59 -7.20
CA GLY A 179 -5.67 26.38 -8.36
C GLY A 179 -5.52 24.91 -8.73
N THR A 180 -4.57 24.63 -9.63
CA THR A 180 -4.23 23.26 -10.11
C THR A 180 -2.74 22.92 -9.92
N ASN A 181 -1.93 23.87 -9.45
CA ASN A 181 -0.48 23.71 -9.33
C ASN A 181 -0.08 23.66 -7.86
N HIS A 182 -0.57 22.66 -7.12
CA HIS A 182 -0.20 22.48 -5.73
C HIS A 182 0.90 21.43 -5.58
N LYS A 183 1.69 21.61 -4.54
CA LYS A 183 2.86 20.78 -4.26
C LYS A 183 2.77 20.30 -2.82
N TYR A 184 2.40 19.04 -2.60
CA TYR A 184 2.11 18.53 -1.27
C TYR A 184 3.21 18.81 -0.22
N TRP A 185 4.47 18.82 -0.65
CA TRP A 185 5.62 19.09 0.22
C TRP A 185 5.66 20.53 0.76
N LEU A 186 4.82 21.44 0.24
CA LEU A 186 4.62 22.79 0.80
C LEU A 186 3.71 22.79 2.03
N LEU A 187 3.12 21.66 2.42
CA LEU A 187 2.21 21.58 3.57
C LEU A 187 2.73 22.35 4.80
N PRO A 188 4.02 22.26 5.18
CA PRO A 188 4.53 22.96 6.37
C PRO A 188 4.40 24.49 6.28
N THR A 189 4.41 25.07 5.08
CA THR A 189 4.28 26.52 4.88
C THR A 189 2.87 27.06 5.15
N GLY A 190 1.86 26.18 5.17
CA GLY A 190 0.46 26.61 5.23
C GLY A 190 -0.11 27.18 3.92
N ASP A 191 0.68 27.18 2.83
CA ASP A 191 0.29 27.72 1.53
C ASP A 191 0.75 26.80 0.38
N GLY A 192 0.13 26.89 -0.80
CA GLY A 192 0.57 26.23 -2.03
C GLY A 192 0.55 24.68 -2.08
N PHE A 193 0.15 23.99 -1.00
CA PHE A 193 0.23 22.51 -0.92
C PHE A 193 -1.01 21.73 -1.34
N GLY A 194 -2.18 22.40 -1.40
CA GLY A 194 -3.55 21.84 -1.45
C GLY A 194 -3.85 20.76 -2.51
N PRO A 195 -5.10 20.67 -3.02
CA PRO A 195 -6.19 21.63 -2.94
C PRO A 195 -6.91 21.68 -1.59
N ALA A 196 -7.60 22.80 -1.33
CA ALA A 196 -8.52 22.93 -0.20
C ALA A 196 -9.86 22.23 -0.48
N ALA A 197 -10.60 21.88 0.57
CA ALA A 197 -11.86 21.12 0.49
C ALA A 197 -12.91 21.72 -0.48
N ALA A 198 -13.01 23.05 -0.51
CA ALA A 198 -13.98 23.76 -1.33
C ALA A 198 -13.53 23.99 -2.79
N THR A 199 -12.30 23.58 -3.14
CA THR A 199 -11.75 23.78 -4.48
C THR A 199 -12.32 22.75 -5.43
N ASN A 200 -12.96 23.23 -6.50
CA ASN A 200 -13.51 22.40 -7.56
C ASN A 200 -12.39 21.91 -8.51
N THR A 201 -11.74 20.82 -8.14
CA THR A 201 -10.65 20.18 -8.90
C THR A 201 -10.79 18.65 -8.85
N SER A 202 -10.05 17.97 -9.74
CA SER A 202 -9.88 16.51 -9.76
C SER A 202 -8.90 16.02 -8.70
N ASP A 203 -7.97 16.87 -8.29
CA ASP A 203 -6.93 16.48 -7.33
C ASP A 203 -7.46 16.58 -5.88
N PHE A 204 -6.77 15.94 -4.94
CA PHE A 204 -7.07 16.00 -3.51
C PHE A 204 -5.81 16.08 -2.66
N SER A 205 -5.99 16.61 -1.44
CA SER A 205 -5.01 16.54 -0.36
C SER A 205 -5.74 16.34 0.96
N VAL A 206 -5.50 15.20 1.61
CA VAL A 206 -6.22 14.79 2.82
C VAL A 206 -5.30 14.27 3.91
N ARG A 207 -5.86 14.15 5.11
CA ARG A 207 -5.22 13.62 6.31
C ARG A 207 -6.13 12.59 6.97
N PHE A 208 -5.56 11.55 7.56
CA PHE A 208 -6.35 10.58 8.30
C PHE A 208 -7.07 11.19 9.53
N PRO A 209 -8.22 10.62 9.92
CA PRO A 209 -8.95 11.02 11.12
C PRO A 209 -8.13 10.89 12.42
N ALA A 210 -8.60 11.53 13.50
CA ALA A 210 -7.91 11.45 14.78
C ALA A 210 -8.06 10.04 15.34
N ASN A 211 -7.02 9.58 16.00
CA ASN A 211 -6.96 8.26 16.62
C ASN A 211 -7.04 7.09 15.62
N ALA A 212 -6.99 7.36 14.31
CA ALA A 212 -6.85 6.32 13.31
C ALA A 212 -5.52 5.58 13.53
N GLN A 213 -5.57 4.26 13.48
CA GLN A 213 -4.44 3.37 13.72
C GLN A 213 -4.49 2.20 12.73
N MET A 214 -3.32 1.65 12.43
CA MET A 214 -3.17 0.41 11.69
C MET A 214 -2.38 -0.59 12.53
N ALA A 215 -2.92 -1.77 12.78
CA ALA A 215 -2.20 -2.88 13.39
C ALA A 215 -1.15 -3.46 12.42
N PRO A 216 -0.13 -4.19 12.91
CA PRO A 216 0.79 -4.92 12.05
C PRO A 216 0.04 -5.88 11.11
N GLY A 217 0.39 -5.87 9.82
CA GLY A 217 -0.24 -6.70 8.80
C GLY A 217 -1.64 -6.24 8.37
N GLU A 218 -2.14 -5.12 8.91
CA GLU A 218 -3.45 -4.59 8.54
C GLU A 218 -3.41 -3.87 7.19
N VAL A 219 -4.47 -4.04 6.41
CA VAL A 219 -4.79 -3.21 5.24
C VAL A 219 -5.96 -2.28 5.56
N ILE A 220 -5.86 -1.05 5.10
CA ILE A 220 -6.98 -0.09 5.12
C ILE A 220 -7.27 0.38 3.71
N VAL A 221 -8.54 0.69 3.45
CA VAL A 221 -8.98 1.22 2.16
C VAL A 221 -9.41 2.67 2.32
N VAL A 222 -8.95 3.52 1.40
CA VAL A 222 -9.37 4.91 1.24
C VAL A 222 -10.14 5.02 -0.06
N ALA A 223 -11.47 4.96 0.03
CA ALA A 223 -12.36 5.13 -1.11
C ALA A 223 -12.39 6.60 -1.55
N ILE A 224 -12.40 6.85 -2.87
CA ILE A 224 -12.63 8.20 -3.38
C ILE A 224 -14.08 8.63 -3.08
N ASP A 225 -15.04 7.77 -3.39
CA ASP A 225 -16.46 7.90 -3.01
C ASP A 225 -16.91 6.70 -2.19
N GLY A 226 -17.30 6.93 -0.94
CA GLY A 226 -17.71 5.85 -0.04
C GLY A 226 -19.02 5.16 -0.45
N THR A 227 -19.90 5.86 -1.18
CA THR A 227 -21.16 5.31 -1.68
C THR A 227 -20.93 4.35 -2.82
N ASP A 228 -20.19 4.78 -3.82
CA ASP A 228 -19.88 3.94 -4.97
C ASP A 228 -19.01 2.74 -4.56
N PHE A 229 -18.03 2.97 -3.68
CA PHE A 229 -17.19 1.90 -3.14
C PHE A 229 -18.01 0.82 -2.42
N ASN A 230 -18.90 1.21 -1.49
CA ASN A 230 -19.71 0.23 -0.78
C ASN A 230 -20.68 -0.53 -1.70
N ALA A 231 -21.19 0.13 -2.75
CA ALA A 231 -22.08 -0.51 -3.72
C ALA A 231 -21.38 -1.60 -4.53
N VAL A 232 -20.07 -1.44 -4.81
CA VAL A 232 -19.29 -2.38 -5.62
C VAL A 232 -18.56 -3.41 -4.77
N TYR A 233 -17.86 -2.98 -3.72
CA TYR A 233 -16.94 -3.83 -2.95
C TYR A 233 -17.43 -4.16 -1.55
N GLY A 234 -18.35 -3.37 -0.98
CA GLY A 234 -18.70 -3.44 0.45
C GLY A 234 -19.19 -4.81 0.94
N ALA A 235 -19.82 -5.61 0.07
CA ALA A 235 -20.30 -6.95 0.41
C ALA A 235 -19.20 -8.03 0.40
N GLY A 236 -18.08 -7.79 -0.28
CA GLY A 236 -16.96 -8.72 -0.42
C GLY A 236 -15.71 -8.30 0.37
N LEU A 237 -15.82 -7.29 1.25
CA LEU A 237 -14.69 -6.89 2.08
C LEU A 237 -14.47 -7.87 3.25
N PRO A 238 -13.22 -8.07 3.66
CA PRO A 238 -12.90 -8.79 4.88
C PRO A 238 -13.65 -8.21 6.07
N ALA A 239 -14.10 -9.09 6.96
CA ALA A 239 -14.70 -8.65 8.20
C ALA A 239 -13.70 -7.83 9.03
N GLY A 240 -14.03 -6.56 9.27
CA GLY A 240 -13.21 -5.66 10.07
C GLY A 240 -12.26 -4.77 9.27
N THR A 241 -12.22 -4.86 7.93
CA THR A 241 -11.48 -3.91 7.10
C THR A 241 -11.92 -2.49 7.39
N GLN A 242 -10.97 -1.64 7.75
CA GLN A 242 -11.23 -0.23 7.93
C GLN A 242 -11.36 0.45 6.57
N VAL A 243 -12.46 1.16 6.37
CA VAL A 243 -12.69 1.98 5.17
C VAL A 243 -12.86 3.43 5.54
N PHE A 244 -11.99 4.26 4.99
CA PHE A 244 -12.10 5.71 4.97
C PHE A 244 -12.61 6.17 3.61
N ALA A 245 -13.23 7.35 3.56
CA ALA A 245 -13.63 7.94 2.30
C ALA A 245 -13.12 9.38 2.17
N LEU A 246 -12.68 9.77 0.98
CA LEU A 246 -12.45 11.17 0.65
C LEU A 246 -13.78 11.93 0.61
N ARG A 247 -14.84 11.24 0.20
CA ARG A 247 -16.22 11.74 0.18
C ARG A 247 -17.16 10.66 0.71
N ASP A 248 -17.60 10.79 1.95
CA ASP A 248 -18.71 10.00 2.51
C ASP A 248 -19.93 10.90 2.73
N VAL A 249 -20.85 10.89 1.76
CA VAL A 249 -22.08 11.68 1.83
C VAL A 249 -23.27 10.91 2.41
N ALA A 250 -23.19 9.58 2.57
CA ALA A 250 -24.37 8.78 2.92
C ALA A 250 -24.12 7.40 3.54
N THR A 251 -22.89 6.88 3.59
CA THR A 251 -22.66 5.46 3.91
C THR A 251 -22.22 5.17 5.34
N GLY A 252 -21.82 6.20 6.09
CA GLY A 252 -21.33 6.03 7.45
C GLY A 252 -19.91 5.46 7.51
N GLN A 253 -19.18 5.51 6.40
CA GLN A 253 -17.73 5.32 6.39
C GLN A 253 -17.04 6.49 7.11
N THR A 254 -15.79 6.31 7.51
CA THR A 254 -15.10 7.40 8.21
C THR A 254 -14.55 8.40 7.20
N GLN A 255 -15.12 9.61 7.20
CA GLN A 255 -14.65 10.72 6.36
C GLN A 255 -13.20 11.12 6.68
N MET A 256 -12.34 11.13 5.65
CA MET A 256 -10.98 11.69 5.69
C MET A 256 -11.04 13.20 5.96
N ARG A 257 -9.96 13.77 6.48
CA ARG A 257 -9.90 15.19 6.79
C ARG A 257 -9.29 15.98 5.65
N THR A 258 -9.95 17.06 5.28
CA THR A 258 -9.49 18.00 4.27
C THR A 258 -9.08 19.31 4.91
N TRP A 259 -8.13 20.00 4.30
CA TRP A 259 -7.79 21.38 4.67
C TRP A 259 -8.88 22.36 4.22
N ASP A 260 -9.25 23.31 5.08
CA ASP A 260 -10.29 24.30 4.79
C ASP A 260 -9.83 25.49 3.92
N GLY A 261 -8.56 25.53 3.52
CA GLY A 261 -7.98 26.63 2.75
C GLY A 261 -7.46 27.78 3.60
N ALA A 262 -7.52 27.69 4.94
CA ALA A 262 -7.01 28.72 5.84
C ALA A 262 -5.54 28.49 6.24
N ALA A 263 -4.78 29.57 6.42
CA ALA A 263 -3.35 29.52 6.76
C ALA A 263 -3.01 28.74 8.05
N LEU A 264 -3.98 28.49 8.95
CA LEU A 264 -3.78 27.75 10.20
C LEU A 264 -3.80 26.22 10.05
N LEU A 265 -3.69 25.68 8.82
CA LEU A 265 -3.64 24.24 8.52
C LEU A 265 -4.73 23.45 9.27
N ASN A 266 -5.96 23.94 9.20
CA ASN A 266 -7.09 23.32 9.86
C ASN A 266 -7.64 22.17 9.01
N PHE A 267 -7.45 20.93 9.50
CA PHE A 267 -7.96 19.71 8.88
C PHE A 267 -9.24 19.25 9.59
N ALA A 268 -10.36 19.31 8.87
CA ALA A 268 -11.67 18.90 9.36
C ALA A 268 -12.27 17.79 8.50
N GLN A 269 -13.21 17.02 9.04
CA GLN A 269 -13.95 15.99 8.31
C GLN A 269 -14.98 16.63 7.39
N ASN A 270 -14.52 17.25 6.30
CA ASN A 270 -15.34 17.71 5.20
C ASN A 270 -15.07 16.81 4.00
N PRO A 271 -16.08 16.50 3.18
CA PRO A 271 -15.87 15.78 1.94
C PRO A 271 -15.03 16.62 0.98
N VAL A 272 -14.21 15.94 0.18
CA VAL A 272 -13.58 16.56 -0.99
C VAL A 272 -14.63 16.91 -2.06
N SER A 273 -14.21 17.69 -3.05
CA SER A 273 -14.96 17.99 -4.27
C SER A 273 -15.55 16.73 -4.93
N ALA A 274 -16.73 16.85 -5.53
CA ALA A 274 -17.37 15.76 -6.27
C ALA A 274 -16.62 15.41 -7.58
N GLN A 275 -15.69 16.28 -7.98
CA GLN A 275 -14.86 16.15 -9.16
C GLN A 275 -13.57 15.37 -8.91
N VAL A 276 -13.26 15.08 -7.63
CA VAL A 276 -12.09 14.26 -7.29
C VAL A 276 -12.24 12.87 -7.89
N THR A 277 -11.21 12.46 -8.62
CA THR A 277 -11.10 11.21 -9.37
C THR A 277 -9.63 10.95 -9.62
N LEU A 278 -9.27 9.69 -9.79
CA LEU A 278 -7.97 9.28 -10.26
C LEU A 278 -7.98 9.22 -11.82
N THR A 279 -6.97 9.79 -12.47
CA THR A 279 -6.89 9.84 -13.93
C THR A 279 -6.37 8.54 -14.55
N ASP A 280 -7.14 8.03 -15.50
CA ASP A 280 -6.77 6.88 -16.35
C ASP A 280 -5.60 7.18 -17.31
N THR A 281 -5.29 8.47 -17.51
CA THR A 281 -4.17 8.90 -18.38
C THR A 281 -2.83 8.93 -17.67
N GLY A 282 -2.81 8.81 -16.34
CA GLY A 282 -1.61 8.73 -15.52
C GLY A 282 -1.51 9.82 -14.48
N GLU A 283 -1.09 9.47 -13.28
CA GLU A 283 -0.76 10.37 -12.19
C GLU A 283 0.01 9.56 -11.14
N GLY A 284 0.20 10.12 -9.94
CA GLY A 284 0.67 9.35 -8.82
C GLY A 284 -0.07 9.66 -7.54
N VAL A 285 0.03 8.73 -6.61
CA VAL A 285 -0.48 8.86 -5.26
C VAL A 285 0.71 8.88 -4.31
N ILE A 286 0.72 9.85 -3.41
CA ILE A 286 1.77 10.05 -2.42
C ILE A 286 1.17 9.88 -1.03
N LEU A 287 1.71 8.93 -0.28
CA LEU A 287 1.54 8.82 1.15
C LEU A 287 2.71 9.55 1.80
N PHE A 288 2.43 10.49 2.71
CA PHE A 288 3.47 11.26 3.39
C PHE A 288 3.11 11.56 4.82
N PHE A 289 4.10 11.88 5.64
CA PHE A 289 3.94 12.16 7.06
C PHE A 289 4.28 13.62 7.37
N TRP A 290 3.40 14.27 8.13
CA TRP A 290 3.70 15.54 8.77
C TRP A 290 2.84 15.76 10.02
N GLN A 291 3.50 15.99 11.15
CA GLN A 291 2.83 16.04 12.46
C GLN A 291 2.40 17.43 12.92
N GLY A 292 2.57 18.47 12.10
CA GLY A 292 2.11 19.81 12.44
C GLY A 292 2.88 20.49 13.57
N GLN A 293 4.13 20.09 13.79
CA GLN A 293 4.98 20.69 14.81
C GLN A 293 5.79 21.83 14.21
N ALA A 294 5.88 22.94 14.95
CA ALA A 294 6.69 24.09 14.57
C ALA A 294 8.11 23.69 14.14
N ALA A 295 8.78 22.80 14.87
CA ALA A 295 10.17 22.44 14.58
C ALA A 295 10.39 21.52 13.36
N LEU A 296 9.39 21.32 12.48
CA LEU A 296 9.51 20.47 11.29
C LEU A 296 9.08 21.21 10.02
N ASP A 297 10.07 21.71 9.30
CA ASP A 297 9.90 22.40 8.02
C ASP A 297 9.60 21.47 6.85
N LEU A 298 9.98 20.19 6.95
CA LEU A 298 9.89 19.23 5.85
C LEU A 298 8.84 18.17 6.15
N VAL A 299 8.16 17.74 5.09
CA VAL A 299 7.40 16.48 5.10
C VAL A 299 8.36 15.30 4.93
N THR A 300 7.99 14.15 5.48
CA THR A 300 8.66 12.86 5.21
C THR A 300 7.83 12.10 4.19
N ASP A 301 8.43 11.68 3.08
CA ASP A 301 7.73 10.79 2.15
C ASP A 301 7.63 9.39 2.80
N ILE A 302 6.53 8.70 2.56
CA ILE A 302 6.26 7.40 3.19
C ILE A 302 6.12 6.31 2.13
N ASP A 303 5.41 6.58 1.04
CA ASP A 303 5.39 5.74 -0.14
C ASP A 303 4.85 6.59 -1.31
N TYR A 304 5.20 6.22 -2.52
CA TYR A 304 4.82 6.89 -3.75
C TYR A 304 4.67 5.89 -4.87
N VAL A 305 3.54 5.94 -5.58
CA VAL A 305 3.34 5.17 -6.80
C VAL A 305 2.93 6.09 -7.94
N PHE A 306 3.46 5.86 -9.14
CA PHE A 306 3.13 6.62 -10.33
C PHE A 306 2.85 5.72 -11.54
N TRP A 307 1.73 5.96 -12.21
CA TRP A 307 1.32 5.25 -13.41
C TRP A 307 1.10 6.21 -14.57
N VAL A 308 1.10 5.63 -15.78
CA VAL A 308 0.75 6.33 -17.01
C VAL A 308 -0.07 5.44 -17.92
N ALA A 309 -0.92 6.04 -18.75
CA ALA A 309 -1.46 5.32 -19.90
C ALA A 309 -0.32 4.86 -20.83
N ALA A 310 -0.48 3.72 -21.53
CA ALA A 310 0.54 3.32 -22.49
C ALA A 310 0.66 4.33 -23.62
N GLY A 311 1.91 4.68 -23.93
CA GLY A 311 2.22 5.67 -24.95
C GLY A 311 2.10 7.11 -24.47
N ASP A 312 1.83 7.37 -23.19
CA ASP A 312 2.05 8.70 -22.63
C ASP A 312 3.53 9.08 -22.77
N ASN A 313 3.75 10.30 -23.26
CA ASN A 313 5.05 10.88 -23.53
C ASN A 313 5.58 11.71 -22.33
N GLY A 314 4.95 11.62 -21.17
CA GLY A 314 5.41 12.23 -19.93
C GLY A 314 4.94 13.67 -19.75
N THR A 315 3.68 13.95 -20.07
CA THR A 315 3.09 15.27 -19.77
C THR A 315 2.77 15.44 -18.28
N ASN A 316 2.51 14.34 -17.57
CA ASN A 316 2.29 14.38 -16.13
C ASN A 316 3.62 14.38 -15.39
N THR A 317 3.82 15.42 -14.59
CA THR A 317 5.09 15.69 -13.95
C THR A 317 5.17 14.89 -12.66
N ARG A 318 6.20 14.06 -12.55
CA ARG A 318 6.52 13.33 -11.33
C ARG A 318 7.17 14.24 -10.30
N THR A 319 6.98 13.92 -9.02
CA THR A 319 7.54 14.66 -7.90
C THR A 319 9.06 14.69 -7.94
N VAL A 320 9.64 15.88 -7.80
CA VAL A 320 11.06 16.12 -7.53
C VAL A 320 11.11 17.39 -6.69
N LYS A 321 11.71 17.30 -5.51
CA LYS A 321 11.93 18.42 -4.58
C LYS A 321 13.40 18.61 -4.23
N THR A 322 14.31 17.97 -4.97
CA THR A 322 15.76 18.10 -4.78
C THR A 322 16.22 19.55 -4.67
N GLY A 323 16.78 19.90 -3.51
CA GLY A 323 17.33 21.24 -3.27
C GLY A 323 16.29 22.34 -3.06
N GLU A 324 14.99 22.01 -3.10
CA GLU A 324 13.94 22.92 -2.71
C GLU A 324 14.04 23.20 -1.20
N MET A 325 13.74 24.44 -0.83
CA MET A 325 13.83 24.92 0.55
C MET A 325 12.43 25.26 1.06
N VAL A 326 12.11 24.80 2.26
CA VAL A 326 10.83 25.07 2.92
C VAL A 326 11.10 25.66 4.31
N ASP A 327 10.26 26.61 4.68
CA ASP A 327 10.19 27.25 6.00
C ASP A 327 8.87 26.79 6.65
N GLY A 328 8.96 26.08 7.77
CA GLY A 328 7.82 25.50 8.45
C GLY A 328 7.00 26.54 9.24
N PRO A 329 5.97 26.09 9.97
CA PRO A 329 5.16 26.96 10.80
C PRO A 329 5.81 27.10 12.18
N ASP A 330 7.04 27.60 12.23
CA ASP A 330 7.68 27.95 13.50
C ASP A 330 7.57 29.45 13.83
N GLY A 331 7.97 29.79 15.06
CA GLY A 331 7.94 31.17 15.53
C GLY A 331 9.11 32.01 15.00
N GLY A 332 9.93 31.44 14.10
CA GLY A 332 10.95 32.13 13.34
C GLY A 332 10.37 33.23 12.47
N ALA A 333 11.25 34.09 11.99
CA ALA A 333 10.80 35.16 11.11
C ALA A 333 10.84 34.63 9.67
N VAL A 334 9.67 34.51 9.06
CA VAL A 334 9.51 34.12 7.65
C VAL A 334 10.53 34.86 6.78
N ASN A 335 11.34 34.12 6.03
CA ASN A 335 12.45 34.62 5.18
C ASN A 335 13.73 35.07 5.92
N VAL A 336 14.01 34.59 7.13
CA VAL A 336 15.36 34.71 7.69
C VAL A 336 16.29 33.71 7.01
N ALA A 337 17.42 34.21 6.49
CA ALA A 337 18.44 33.36 5.91
C ALA A 337 18.95 32.35 6.96
N GLY A 338 18.74 31.06 6.71
CA GLY A 338 19.11 29.96 7.61
C GLY A 338 17.96 29.37 8.43
N ASP A 339 16.73 29.86 8.24
CA ASP A 339 15.50 29.34 8.87
C ASP A 339 14.75 28.32 7.98
N THR A 340 15.31 27.96 6.83
CA THR A 340 14.71 26.98 5.91
C THR A 340 15.45 25.66 5.98
N SER A 341 14.71 24.56 5.95
CA SER A 341 15.27 23.23 5.69
C SER A 341 15.28 22.93 4.19
N THR A 342 16.26 22.15 3.72
CA THR A 342 16.43 21.78 2.32
C THR A 342 16.11 20.30 2.13
N PHE A 343 15.30 19.97 1.13
CA PHE A 343 15.07 18.58 0.74
C PHE A 343 16.34 17.97 0.13
N ASN A 344 16.57 16.70 0.48
CA ASN A 344 17.66 15.90 -0.03
C ASN A 344 17.47 15.56 -1.52
N MET A 345 18.50 14.91 -2.08
CA MET A 345 18.51 14.47 -3.47
C MET A 345 17.48 13.38 -3.70
N GLU A 346 16.81 13.46 -4.85
CA GLU A 346 15.83 12.48 -5.31
C GLU A 346 16.18 12.04 -6.72
N THR A 347 15.57 10.94 -7.14
CA THR A 347 15.63 10.49 -8.52
C THR A 347 14.96 11.53 -9.42
N ALA A 348 15.73 12.09 -10.35
CA ALA A 348 15.24 13.09 -11.28
C ALA A 348 14.02 12.57 -12.06
N SER A 349 13.02 13.44 -12.30
CA SER A 349 11.71 13.02 -12.83
C SER A 349 11.82 12.16 -14.09
N GLY A 350 12.71 12.50 -15.02
CA GLY A 350 12.93 11.75 -16.26
C GLY A 350 13.51 10.34 -16.08
N SER A 351 14.13 10.08 -14.94
CA SER A 351 14.78 8.80 -14.58
C SER A 351 13.93 7.92 -13.65
N GLN A 352 12.86 8.47 -13.04
CA GLN A 352 11.95 7.68 -12.22
C GLN A 352 11.28 6.60 -13.08
N ALA A 353 10.92 5.48 -12.45
CA ALA A 353 10.11 4.46 -13.10
C ALA A 353 8.70 5.00 -13.41
N ARG A 354 7.88 4.17 -14.07
CA ARG A 354 6.44 4.41 -14.25
C ARG A 354 5.77 3.10 -14.62
N ILE A 355 4.58 2.86 -14.08
CA ILE A 355 3.77 1.70 -14.44
C ILE A 355 2.97 2.02 -15.70
N GLY A 356 3.07 1.18 -16.74
CA GLY A 356 2.24 1.30 -17.93
C GLY A 356 0.87 0.64 -17.73
N ALA A 357 -0.15 1.42 -17.41
CA ALA A 357 -1.42 0.93 -16.88
C ALA A 357 -2.60 1.13 -17.87
N THR A 358 -2.63 0.35 -18.95
CA THR A 358 -3.67 0.48 -20.00
C THR A 358 -4.93 -0.33 -19.74
N ASN A 359 -6.09 0.34 -19.76
CA ASN A 359 -7.42 -0.30 -19.75
C ASN A 359 -7.58 -1.34 -18.62
N SER A 360 -6.87 -1.10 -17.53
CA SER A 360 -6.81 -1.92 -16.33
C SER A 360 -7.57 -1.23 -15.22
N THR A 361 -8.03 -2.01 -14.25
CA THR A 361 -8.84 -1.49 -13.15
C THR A 361 -7.99 -1.03 -11.98
N SER A 362 -6.83 -1.67 -11.79
CA SER A 362 -6.01 -1.48 -10.60
C SER A 362 -4.51 -1.73 -10.85
N ILE A 363 -3.68 -1.20 -9.97
CA ILE A 363 -2.26 -1.52 -9.81
C ILE A 363 -2.04 -2.05 -8.40
N GLU A 364 -1.42 -3.22 -8.28
CA GLU A 364 -1.24 -3.94 -7.02
C GLU A 364 0.25 -4.17 -6.73
N ARG A 365 0.68 -3.94 -5.50
CA ARG A 365 2.04 -4.21 -5.04
C ARG A 365 2.26 -5.73 -5.01
N THR A 366 3.37 -6.16 -5.59
CA THR A 366 3.80 -7.57 -5.70
C THR A 366 5.13 -7.84 -5.01
N ASN A 367 5.93 -6.79 -4.81
CA ASN A 367 7.15 -6.85 -4.03
C ASN A 367 7.03 -5.83 -2.91
N TYR A 368 6.94 -6.33 -1.69
CA TYR A 368 6.74 -5.47 -0.54
C TYR A 368 8.05 -4.82 -0.10
N ASN A 369 9.22 -5.34 -0.48
CA ASN A 369 10.53 -4.78 -0.14
C ASN A 369 10.99 -3.62 -1.04
N GLU A 370 10.08 -2.95 -1.75
CA GLU A 370 10.36 -1.76 -2.59
C GLU A 370 11.47 -1.95 -3.65
N GLY A 371 11.75 -3.22 -3.97
CA GLY A 371 12.68 -3.60 -5.03
C GLY A 371 14.11 -3.11 -4.80
N ASN A 372 14.55 -2.22 -5.68
CA ASN A 372 15.90 -1.64 -5.71
C ASN A 372 15.87 -0.13 -5.43
N GLU A 373 14.86 0.32 -4.70
CA GLU A 373 14.81 1.69 -4.20
C GLU A 373 16.12 2.05 -3.46
N ASN A 374 16.57 3.29 -3.62
CA ASN A 374 17.73 3.84 -2.95
C ASN A 374 17.40 4.22 -1.51
N GLN A 375 17.84 3.37 -0.58
CA GLN A 375 17.59 3.49 0.86
C GLN A 375 18.49 4.51 1.59
N ALA A 376 18.96 5.55 0.89
CA ALA A 376 19.89 6.51 1.48
C ALA A 376 19.89 7.88 0.78
N ASN A 377 20.02 8.93 1.60
CA ASN A 377 20.12 10.33 1.18
C ASN A 377 18.89 10.88 0.44
N GLY A 378 17.73 10.26 0.59
CA GLY A 378 16.43 10.76 0.12
C GLY A 378 15.63 11.46 1.23
N ASN A 379 14.33 11.64 0.98
CA ASN A 379 13.41 12.39 1.84
C ASN A 379 12.36 11.50 2.54
N GLY A 380 12.47 10.18 2.37
CA GLY A 380 11.66 9.16 3.00
C GLY A 380 12.12 8.80 4.41
N VAL A 381 11.49 7.79 4.99
CA VAL A 381 11.87 7.24 6.31
C VAL A 381 13.28 6.66 6.21
N GLY A 382 14.11 6.79 7.26
CA GLY A 382 15.48 6.27 7.23
C GLY A 382 16.45 6.96 6.26
N GLY A 383 15.97 7.89 5.43
CA GLY A 383 16.71 8.47 4.30
C GLY A 383 16.42 7.79 2.97
N ASP A 384 15.32 7.06 2.85
CA ASP A 384 14.87 6.41 1.61
C ASP A 384 14.48 7.45 0.53
N ASP A 385 14.58 7.06 -0.73
CA ASP A 385 14.23 7.88 -1.90
C ASP A 385 13.09 7.20 -2.66
N GLU A 386 11.86 7.44 -2.19
CA GLU A 386 10.62 6.85 -2.72
C GLU A 386 10.48 7.04 -4.24
N THR A 387 11.10 8.10 -4.78
CA THR A 387 11.05 8.40 -6.22
C THR A 387 11.94 7.49 -7.07
N SER A 388 12.80 6.69 -6.43
CA SER A 388 13.74 5.76 -7.05
C SER A 388 13.21 4.33 -7.17
N GLU A 389 12.04 4.03 -6.59
CA GLU A 389 11.44 2.71 -6.66
C GLU A 389 11.18 2.29 -8.13
N ASP A 390 11.49 1.03 -8.45
CA ASP A 390 11.19 0.46 -9.76
C ASP A 390 9.79 -0.14 -9.79
N TRP A 391 8.79 0.72 -9.92
CA TRP A 391 7.38 0.32 -9.88
C TRP A 391 6.98 -0.74 -10.92
N ASN A 392 7.72 -0.88 -12.04
CA ASN A 392 7.44 -1.96 -13.01
C ASN A 392 7.78 -3.35 -12.47
N ASN A 393 8.59 -3.42 -11.42
CA ASN A 393 9.01 -4.66 -10.77
C ASN A 393 8.45 -4.80 -9.36
N THR A 394 7.90 -3.74 -8.78
CA THR A 394 7.28 -3.79 -7.45
C THR A 394 5.76 -3.76 -7.48
N PHE A 395 5.16 -3.30 -8.58
CA PHE A 395 3.72 -3.37 -8.83
C PHE A 395 3.41 -4.19 -10.09
N ARG A 396 2.20 -4.72 -10.14
CA ARG A 396 1.60 -5.29 -11.35
C ARG A 396 0.30 -4.56 -11.67
N VAL A 397 -0.06 -4.58 -12.95
CA VAL A 397 -1.34 -4.10 -13.43
C VAL A 397 -2.35 -5.25 -13.43
N THR A 398 -3.55 -5.02 -12.88
CA THR A 398 -4.62 -6.03 -12.80
C THR A 398 -5.93 -5.56 -13.45
N THR A 399 -6.77 -6.54 -13.78
CA THR A 399 -8.06 -6.33 -14.48
C THR A 399 -9.28 -6.40 -13.57
N ALA A 400 -9.05 -6.71 -12.29
CA ALA A 400 -10.01 -6.58 -11.21
C ALA A 400 -9.29 -5.92 -10.03
N ALA A 401 -10.00 -5.10 -9.27
CA ALA A 401 -9.48 -4.54 -8.03
C ALA A 401 -9.84 -5.46 -6.85
N THR A 402 -8.96 -5.55 -5.85
CA THR A 402 -9.08 -6.49 -4.72
C THR A 402 -8.98 -5.81 -3.35
N PRO A 403 -9.83 -4.80 -3.06
CA PRO A 403 -9.72 -4.07 -1.81
C PRO A 403 -9.90 -4.96 -0.59
N GLY A 404 -9.08 -4.74 0.43
CA GLY A 404 -9.03 -5.52 1.67
C GLY A 404 -8.19 -6.78 1.57
N ARG A 405 -7.60 -7.10 0.41
CA ARG A 405 -6.80 -8.31 0.25
C ARG A 405 -5.43 -8.15 0.91
N VAL A 406 -5.16 -8.98 1.91
CA VAL A 406 -3.85 -9.00 2.58
C VAL A 406 -2.79 -9.60 1.63
N PRO A 407 -1.56 -9.08 1.62
CA PRO A 407 -0.43 -9.60 0.84
C PRO A 407 -0.15 -11.10 0.98
#